data_AF-A0A1M5QYL4-F1
#
_entry.id   AF-A0A1M5QYL4-F1
#
_cell.length_a   1.000
_cell.length_b   1.000
_cell.length_c   1.000
_cell.angle_alpha   90.00
_cell.angle_beta   90.00
_cell.angle_gamma   90.00
#
_symmetry.space_group_name_H-M   'P 1'
#
loop_
_entity.id
_entity.type
_entity.pdbx_description
1 polymer ?
#
loop_
_entity_poly.entity_id
_entity_poly.type
_entity_poly.pdbx_seq_one_letter_code
_entity_poly.pdbx_strand_id
1 'polypeptide(L)' 'MSENIYSCSYCGTTITTNSSPNQSGCNVKSSHNWVRLGEVGNNNYQCRDCKIVVKTKSSPQQVGCTKANSHYWKKL' A
#
# COMPACT_ATOMS: atom_id res chain seq x y z
N MET A 1 -7.73 -15.73 9.93
CA MET A 1 -6.44 -15.14 9.53
C MET A 1 -6.70 -13.75 8.99
N SER A 2 -5.93 -12.76 9.39
CA SER A 2 -6.11 -11.37 8.96
C SER A 2 -5.24 -11.07 7.75
N GLU A 3 -5.84 -10.54 6.68
CA GLU A 3 -5.11 -10.11 5.49
C GLU A 3 -4.55 -8.70 5.65
N ASN A 4 -3.40 -8.44 5.03
CA ASN A 4 -2.74 -7.14 5.04
C ASN A 4 -2.60 -6.61 3.63
N ILE A 5 -2.75 -5.29 3.50
CA ILE A 5 -2.51 -4.58 2.25
C ILE A 5 -1.04 -4.14 2.23
N TYR A 6 -0.36 -4.48 1.15
CA TYR A 6 1.00 -4.05 0.87
C TYR A 6 1.03 -3.20 -0.39
N SER A 7 1.81 -2.13 -0.37
CA SER A 7 2.08 -1.30 -1.54
C SER A 7 3.57 -1.22 -1.81
N CYS A 8 3.98 -1.38 -3.06
CA CYS A 8 5.36 -1.17 -3.44
C CYS A 8 5.63 0.34 -3.51
N SER A 9 6.64 0.80 -2.77
CA SER A 9 7.04 2.22 -2.75
C SER A 9 7.69 2.70 -4.05
N TYR A 10 8.10 1.78 -4.94
CA TYR A 10 8.70 2.13 -6.23
C TYR A 10 7.69 2.21 -7.35
N CYS A 11 6.86 1.18 -7.52
CA CYS A 11 5.93 1.07 -8.64
C CYS A 11 4.47 1.35 -8.29
N GLY A 12 4.11 1.37 -7.01
CA GLY A 12 2.75 1.65 -6.55
C GLY A 12 1.79 0.47 -6.70
N THR A 13 2.29 -0.68 -7.15
CA THR A 13 1.53 -1.94 -7.12
C THR A 13 1.03 -2.17 -5.71
N THR A 14 -0.26 -2.45 -5.58
CA THR A 14 -0.91 -2.74 -4.31
C THR A 14 -1.46 -4.16 -4.36
N ILE A 15 -1.18 -4.94 -3.31
CA ILE A 15 -1.64 -6.32 -3.19
C ILE A 15 -2.14 -6.59 -1.78
N THR A 16 -3.03 -7.57 -1.68
CA THR A 16 -3.56 -8.06 -0.41
C THR A 16 -3.08 -9.48 -0.20
N THR A 17 -2.48 -9.75 0.96
CA THR A 17 -2.01 -11.09 1.30
C THR A 17 -1.94 -11.27 2.82
N ASN A 18 -2.10 -12.50 3.28
CA ASN A 18 -1.89 -12.92 4.66
C ASN A 18 -0.42 -13.24 4.99
N SER A 19 0.47 -13.24 3.99
CA SER A 19 1.87 -13.65 4.09
C SER A 19 2.80 -12.65 3.40
N SER A 20 4.11 -12.81 3.55
CA SER A 20 5.09 -11.92 2.93
C SER A 20 4.97 -11.94 1.39
N PRO A 21 4.75 -10.78 0.75
CA PRO A 21 4.58 -10.72 -0.69
C PRO A 21 5.88 -11.03 -1.46
N ASN A 22 5.73 -11.59 -2.66
CA ASN A 22 6.85 -11.87 -3.55
C ASN A 22 7.52 -10.57 -4.00
N GLN A 23 8.84 -10.50 -3.90
CA GLN A 23 9.62 -9.30 -4.24
C GLN A 23 9.96 -9.21 -5.74
N SER A 24 9.77 -10.26 -6.53
CA SER A 24 10.08 -10.27 -7.96
C SER A 24 9.00 -9.60 -8.80
N GLY A 25 9.39 -9.02 -9.94
CA GLY A 25 8.43 -8.48 -10.93
C GLY A 25 8.16 -6.97 -10.82
N CYS A 26 8.99 -6.22 -10.12
CA CYS A 26 8.88 -4.77 -10.10
C CYS A 26 9.27 -4.19 -11.47
N ASN A 27 8.42 -3.36 -12.05
CA ASN A 27 8.64 -2.72 -13.35
C ASN A 27 9.53 -1.48 -13.28
N VAL A 28 9.88 -1.00 -12.08
CA VAL A 28 10.70 0.20 -11.85
C VAL A 28 12.11 -0.15 -11.35
N LYS A 29 12.25 -1.26 -10.62
CA LYS A 29 13.50 -1.74 -10.00
C LYS A 29 13.56 -3.26 -10.12
N SER A 30 14.72 -3.87 -9.84
CA SER A 30 14.88 -5.33 -9.88
C SER A 30 13.96 -6.08 -8.89
N SER A 31 13.55 -5.43 -7.80
CA SER A 31 12.63 -6.00 -6.80
C SER A 31 11.64 -4.97 -6.26
N HIS A 32 10.50 -5.46 -5.78
CA HIS A 32 9.49 -4.68 -5.09
C HIS A 32 9.95 -4.33 -3.68
N ASN A 33 9.83 -3.06 -3.32
CA ASN A 33 9.99 -2.59 -1.94
C ASN A 33 8.62 -2.43 -1.28
N TRP A 34 8.13 -3.53 -0.74
CA TRP A 34 6.80 -3.63 -0.13
C TRP A 34 6.73 -2.90 1.20
N VAL A 35 5.72 -2.04 1.33
CA VAL A 35 5.34 -1.39 2.58
C VAL A 35 3.98 -1.91 2.99
N ARG A 36 3.87 -2.40 4.23
CA ARG A 36 2.59 -2.79 4.81
C ARG A 36 1.78 -1.53 5.11
N LEU A 37 0.68 -1.33 4.39
CA LEU A 37 -0.23 -0.21 4.59
C LEU A 37 -1.17 -0.44 5.78
N GLY A 38 -1.56 -1.68 6.05
CA GLY A 38 -2.41 -2.00 7.20
C GLY A 38 -3.19 -3.28 6.99
N GLU A 39 -4.00 -3.63 7.99
CA GLU A 39 -4.91 -4.78 7.91
C GLU A 39 -6.15 -4.42 7.10
N VAL A 40 -6.60 -5.35 6.26
CA VAL A 40 -7.82 -5.21 5.43
C VAL A 40 -9.03 -4.99 6.33
N GLY A 41 -9.86 -4.01 5.98
CA GLY A 41 -11.09 -3.68 6.70
C GLY A 41 -12.13 -2.96 5.85
N ASN A 42 -13.07 -2.28 6.50
CA ASN A 42 -14.24 -1.70 5.82
C ASN A 42 -14.14 -0.20 5.56
N ASN A 43 -13.08 0.47 6.03
CA ASN A 43 -12.90 1.90 5.80
C ASN A 43 -12.09 2.12 4.51
N ASN A 44 -12.67 2.86 3.56
CA ASN A 44 -11.97 3.27 2.35
C ASN A 44 -11.07 4.47 2.64
N TYR A 45 -9.81 4.40 2.24
CA TYR A 45 -8.88 5.51 2.26
C TYR A 45 -8.27 5.69 0.88
N GLN A 46 -8.13 6.94 0.46
CA GLN A 46 -7.47 7.30 -0.77
C GLN A 46 -6.27 8.21 -0.47
N CYS A 47 -5.11 7.89 -1.03
CA CYS A 47 -3.97 8.79 -0.97
C CYS A 47 -4.20 9.97 -1.92
N ARG A 48 -3.98 11.19 -1.45
CA ARG A 48 -4.18 12.40 -2.26
C ARG A 48 -3.18 12.52 -3.40
N ASP A 49 -1.96 12.04 -3.22
CA ASP A 49 -0.86 12.24 -4.17
C ASP A 49 -0.76 11.10 -5.19
N CYS A 50 -0.63 9.85 -4.73
CA CYS A 50 -0.51 8.70 -5.61
C CYS A 50 -1.86 8.10 -6.04
N LYS A 51 -2.97 8.62 -5.53
CA LYS A 51 -4.36 8.22 -5.86
C LYS A 51 -4.72 6.76 -5.58
N ILE A 52 -3.85 5.98 -4.93
CA ILE A 52 -4.18 4.61 -4.53
C ILE A 52 -5.35 4.61 -3.55
N VAL A 53 -6.23 3.62 -3.70
CA VAL A 53 -7.39 3.41 -2.83
C VAL A 53 -7.21 2.08 -2.11
N VAL A 54 -7.33 2.10 -0.79
CA VAL A 54 -7.15 0.93 0.06
C VAL A 54 -8.30 0.82 1.05
N LYS A 55 -8.62 -0.41 1.43
CA LYS A 55 -9.68 -0.74 2.39
C LYS A 55 -9.06 -1.29 3.67
N THR A 56 -8.91 -0.46 4.70
CA THR A 56 -8.22 -0.86 5.94
C THR A 56 -9.13 -0.75 7.16
N LYS A 57 -8.78 -1.46 8.24
CA LYS A 57 -9.51 -1.34 9.51
C LYS A 57 -9.29 0.02 10.17
N SER A 58 -8.05 0.50 10.17
CA SER A 58 -7.60 1.76 10.76
C SER A 58 -6.89 2.63 9.73
N SER A 59 -6.43 3.83 10.12
CA SER A 59 -5.65 4.70 9.24
C SER A 59 -4.45 3.94 8.66
N PRO A 60 -4.25 3.93 7.34
CA PRO A 60 -3.12 3.23 6.75
C PRO A 60 -1.79 3.91 7.08
N GLN A 61 -0.72 3.12 6.95
CA GLN A 61 0.66 3.56 7.06
C GLN A 61 0.95 4.67 6.05
N GLN A 62 1.69 5.68 6.48
CA GLN A 62 1.96 6.88 5.68
C GLN A 62 3.22 6.74 4.82
N VAL A 63 4.06 5.72 4.99
CA VAL A 63 5.31 5.63 4.21
C VAL A 63 5.13 4.92 2.87
N GLY A 64 6.08 5.13 1.95
CA GLY A 64 6.13 4.40 0.68
C GLY A 64 5.14 4.90 -0.38
N CYS A 65 4.91 6.21 -0.44
CA CYS A 65 4.20 6.83 -1.54
C CYS A 65 5.12 6.95 -2.76
N THR A 66 4.60 6.62 -3.95
CA THR A 66 5.38 6.71 -5.20
C THR A 66 5.48 8.12 -5.76
N LYS A 67 4.62 9.03 -5.30
CA LYS A 67 4.49 10.40 -5.81
C LYS A 67 4.87 11.48 -4.80
N ALA A 68 5.08 11.11 -3.53
CA ALA A 68 5.44 12.01 -2.44
C ALA A 68 6.28 11.25 -1.40
N ASN A 69 6.86 11.95 -0.42
CA ASN A 69 7.61 11.31 0.67
C ASN A 69 6.71 10.40 1.54
N SER A 70 5.45 10.77 1.69
CA SER A 70 4.45 10.05 2.49
C SER A 70 3.08 10.07 1.81
N HIS A 71 2.23 9.10 2.16
CA HIS A 71 0.82 9.04 1.80
C HIS A 71 0.01 10.00 2.66
N TYR A 72 -0.69 10.91 2.00
CA TYR A 72 -1.69 11.76 2.62
C TYR A 72 -3.07 11.13 2.43
N TRP A 73 -3.48 10.34 3.42
CA TRP A 73 -4.75 9.61 3.37
C TRP A 73 -5.95 10.53 3.60
N LYS A 74 -6.94 10.41 2.71
CA LYS A 74 -8.29 10.94 2.90
C LYS A 74 -9.23 9.75 3.07
N LYS A 75 -9.99 9.71 4.16
CA LYS A 75 -11.09 8.75 4.31
C LYS A 75 -12.19 9.10 3.31
N LEU A 76 -12.67 8.10 2.58
CA LEU A 76 -13.80 8.20 1.65
C LEU A 76 -15.11 7.85 2.35
#